data_AF-A0A373NMQ5-F1
#
_entry.id   AF-A0A373NMQ5-F1
#
_cell.length_a   1.000
_cell.length_b   1.000
_cell.length_c   1.000
_cell.angle_alpha   90.00
_cell.angle_beta   90.00
_cell.angle_gamma   90.00
#
_symmetry.space_group_name_H-M   'P 1'
#
loop_
_entity.id
_entity.type
_entity.pdbx_description
1 polymer ?
#
loop_
_entity_poly.entity_id
_entity_poly.type
_entity_poly.pdbx_seq_one_letter_code
_entity_poly.pdbx_strand_id
1 'polypeptide(L)'
;MRGRKTILTEKQHHDILELVQEQPDITMKEIVETLHLPVGDEAVRRFLIKQGYTYKKQSLHAKEQERPRCAEKTQSMDRNYIWCKCRTSNISR
;
A
#
# COMPACT_ATOMS: atom_id res chain seq x y z
N MET A 1 5.35 -25.94 21.69
CA MET A 1 5.40 -24.72 20.85
C MET A 1 4.19 -23.86 21.17
N ARG A 2 4.36 -22.64 21.70
CA ARG A 2 3.25 -21.69 21.84
C ARG A 2 3.05 -20.97 20.50
N GLY A 3 2.23 -21.55 19.63
CA GLY A 3 1.84 -20.93 18.37
C GLY A 3 0.78 -19.84 18.60
N ARG A 4 0.82 -18.76 17.81
CA ARG A 4 -0.35 -17.88 17.65
C ARG A 4 -1.46 -18.68 16.99
N LYS A 5 -2.66 -18.66 17.58
CA LYS A 5 -3.85 -19.18 16.91
C LYS A 5 -4.07 -18.36 15.64
N THR A 6 -4.23 -19.03 14.51
CA THR A 6 -4.69 -18.38 13.27
C THR A 6 -6.11 -17.89 13.50
N ILE A 7 -6.34 -16.63 13.15
CA ILE A 7 -7.63 -15.95 13.41
C ILE A 7 -8.69 -16.41 12.39
N LEU A 8 -8.26 -16.87 11.20
CA LEU A 8 -9.11 -17.51 10.19
C LEU A 8 -8.87 -19.02 10.11
N THR A 9 -9.95 -19.74 9.82
CA THR A 9 -9.96 -21.15 9.43
C THR A 9 -9.70 -21.34 7.94
N GLU A 10 -9.23 -22.53 7.55
CA GLU A 10 -8.95 -22.84 6.13
C GLU A 10 -10.17 -22.72 5.22
N LYS A 11 -11.37 -23.01 5.72
CA LYS A 11 -12.62 -22.81 4.98
C LYS A 11 -12.85 -21.34 4.63
N GLN A 12 -12.73 -20.47 5.64
CA GLN A 12 -12.88 -19.03 5.47
C GLN A 12 -11.84 -18.45 4.50
N HIS A 13 -10.63 -19.05 4.42
CA HIS A 13 -9.67 -18.65 3.40
C HIS A 13 -10.18 -18.89 1.99
N HIS A 14 -10.84 -20.03 1.75
CA HIS A 14 -11.37 -20.36 0.44
C HIS A 14 -12.57 -19.47 0.09
N ASP A 15 -13.51 -19.32 1.01
CA ASP A 15 -14.72 -18.52 0.81
C ASP A 15 -14.39 -17.05 0.49
N ILE A 16 -13.36 -16.47 1.15
CA ILE A 16 -12.91 -15.10 0.85
C ILE A 16 -12.29 -15.01 -0.55
N LEU A 17 -11.50 -16.01 -0.96
CA LEU A 17 -10.86 -16.00 -2.27
C LEU A 17 -11.88 -16.15 -3.40
N GLU A 18 -12.88 -17.01 -3.22
CA GLU A 18 -13.98 -17.19 -4.16
C GLU A 18 -14.78 -15.89 -4.31
N LEU A 19 -15.17 -15.28 -3.19
CA LEU A 19 -15.93 -14.02 -3.20
C LEU A 19 -15.18 -12.87 -3.89
N VAL A 20 -13.88 -12.73 -3.62
CA VAL A 20 -13.03 -11.72 -4.27
C VAL A 20 -12.83 -12.01 -5.76
N GLN A 21 -12.89 -13.28 -6.17
CA GLN A 21 -12.78 -13.65 -7.58
C GLN A 21 -14.09 -13.39 -8.35
N GLU A 22 -15.24 -13.66 -7.74
CA GLU A 22 -16.54 -13.36 -8.33
C GLU A 22 -16.84 -11.85 -8.39
N GLN A 23 -16.55 -11.14 -7.30
CA GLN A 23 -16.85 -9.72 -7.13
C GLN A 23 -15.61 -8.97 -6.66
N PRO A 24 -14.80 -8.49 -7.59
CA PRO A 24 -13.48 -8.01 -7.24
C PRO A 24 -13.59 -6.57 -6.66
N ASP A 25 -14.66 -5.82 -6.98
CA ASP A 25 -14.93 -4.47 -6.44
C ASP A 25 -15.56 -4.44 -5.02
N ILE A 26 -15.64 -5.59 -4.35
CA ILE A 26 -16.19 -5.70 -2.99
C ILE A 26 -15.27 -5.05 -1.95
N THR A 27 -15.84 -4.33 -0.99
CA THR A 27 -15.08 -3.72 0.12
C THR A 27 -14.79 -4.71 1.25
N MET A 28 -13.77 -4.43 2.06
CA MET A 28 -13.39 -5.34 3.14
C MET A 28 -14.50 -5.53 4.19
N LYS A 29 -15.31 -4.49 4.40
CA LYS A 29 -16.46 -4.53 5.30
C LYS A 29 -17.54 -5.47 4.78
N GLU A 30 -17.86 -5.35 3.49
CA GLU A 30 -18.86 -6.21 2.86
C GLU A 30 -18.43 -7.68 2.90
N ILE A 31 -17.14 -8.00 2.77
CA ILE A 31 -16.63 -9.38 2.94
C ILE A 31 -16.89 -9.90 4.37
N VAL A 32 -16.62 -9.08 5.38
CA VAL A 32 -16.84 -9.46 6.79
C VAL A 32 -18.34 -9.64 7.08
N GLU A 33 -19.18 -8.77 6.53
CA GLU A 33 -20.63 -8.82 6.69
C GLU A 33 -21.26 -10.02 5.97
N THR A 34 -20.87 -10.29 4.72
CA THR A 34 -21.40 -11.41 3.92
C THR A 34 -21.00 -12.77 4.46
N LEU A 35 -19.74 -12.93 4.89
CA LEU A 35 -19.24 -14.20 5.42
C LEU A 35 -19.41 -14.33 6.94
N HIS A 36 -20.04 -13.35 7.60
CA HIS A 36 -20.24 -13.27 9.05
C HIS A 36 -19.00 -13.67 9.85
N LEU A 37 -17.84 -13.16 9.44
CA LEU A 37 -16.58 -13.58 10.02
C LEU A 37 -16.44 -13.00 11.44
N PRO A 38 -15.86 -13.74 12.40
CA PRO A 38 -15.59 -13.24 13.76
C PRO A 38 -14.41 -12.25 13.80
N VAL A 39 -14.01 -11.70 12.65
CA VAL A 39 -12.76 -10.98 12.43
C VAL A 39 -13.07 -9.62 11.82
N GLY A 40 -12.28 -8.59 12.14
CA GLY A 40 -12.46 -7.26 11.55
C GLY A 40 -11.77 -7.12 10.18
N ASP A 41 -12.08 -6.01 9.50
CA ASP A 41 -11.58 -5.64 8.17
C ASP A 41 -10.06 -5.78 8.00
N GLU A 42 -9.29 -5.45 9.05
CA GLU A 42 -7.83 -5.49 9.03
C GLU A 42 -7.28 -6.94 8.95
N ALA A 43 -8.03 -7.93 9.45
CA ALA A 43 -7.65 -9.34 9.30
C ALA A 43 -7.79 -9.79 7.84
N VAL A 44 -8.89 -9.42 7.19
CA VAL A 44 -9.14 -9.69 5.76
C VAL A 44 -8.08 -9.00 4.90
N ARG A 45 -7.77 -7.73 5.19
CA ARG A 45 -6.70 -7.00 4.50
C ARG A 45 -5.34 -7.71 4.60
N ARG A 46 -4.93 -8.13 5.81
CA ARG A 46 -3.66 -8.83 6.02
C ARG A 46 -3.63 -10.17 5.29
N PHE A 47 -4.75 -10.89 5.28
CA PHE A 47 -4.90 -12.14 4.55
C PHE A 47 -4.72 -11.93 3.05
N LEU A 48 -5.42 -10.96 2.46
CA LEU A 48 -5.34 -10.66 1.03
C LEU A 48 -3.94 -10.21 0.59
N ILE A 49 -3.27 -9.37 1.40
CA ILE A 49 -1.86 -8.98 1.15
C ILE A 49 -0.94 -10.19 1.16
N LYS A 50 -1.15 -11.14 2.09
CA LYS A 50 -0.36 -12.37 2.16
C LYS A 50 -0.56 -13.26 0.93
N GLN A 51 -1.76 -13.24 0.34
CA GLN A 51 -2.07 -13.93 -0.92
C GLN A 51 -1.59 -13.15 -2.17
N GLY A 52 -1.03 -11.94 -2.00
CA GLY A 52 -0.50 -11.12 -3.09
C GLY A 52 -1.50 -10.16 -3.73
N TYR A 53 -2.72 -10.04 -3.19
CA TYR A 53 -3.70 -9.08 -3.67
C TYR A 53 -3.35 -7.67 -3.19
N THR A 54 -3.40 -6.71 -4.12
CA THR A 54 -3.15 -5.30 -3.83
C THR A 54 -4.44 -4.51 -3.94
N TYR A 55 -4.92 -3.97 -2.82
CA TYR A 55 -6.16 -3.19 -2.76
C TYR A 55 -5.84 -1.70 -2.82
N LYS A 56 -6.26 -1.00 -3.88
CA LYS A 56 -6.19 0.47 -3.93
C LYS A 56 -7.43 1.03 -3.24
N LYS A 57 -7.25 2.12 -2.51
CA LYS A 57 -8.23 2.75 -1.60
C LYS A 57 -9.61 3.07 -2.22
N GLN A 58 -9.80 2.98 -3.55
CA GLN A 58 -11.08 3.29 -4.22
C GLN A 58 -11.49 2.43 -5.43
N SER A 59 -10.69 1.48 -5.93
CA SER A 59 -11.14 0.55 -6.99
C SER A 59 -10.06 -0.49 -7.27
N LEU A 60 -10.46 -1.65 -7.78
CA LEU A 60 -9.52 -2.52 -8.45
C LEU A 60 -9.06 -1.93 -9.78
N HIS A 61 -7.82 -2.21 -10.16
CA HIS A 61 -7.40 -2.03 -11.53
C HIS A 61 -6.69 -3.29 -11.99
N ALA A 62 -7.25 -3.90 -13.04
CA ALA A 62 -6.65 -5.02 -13.75
C ALA A 62 -5.38 -4.54 -14.49
N LYS A 63 -4.35 -5.38 -14.43
CA LYS A 63 -3.05 -5.30 -15.13
C LYS A 63 -2.27 -4.01 -14.92
N GLU A 64 -1.03 -4.18 -14.47
CA GLU A 64 0.02 -3.19 -14.59
C GLU A 64 0.12 -2.75 -16.06
N GLN A 65 -0.46 -1.59 -16.41
CA GLN A 65 -0.02 -0.88 -17.60
C GLN A 65 1.39 -0.39 -17.28
N GLU A 66 2.36 -0.71 -18.14
CA GLU A 66 3.62 0.00 -18.17
C GLU A 66 3.29 1.48 -18.35
N ARG A 67 3.32 2.23 -17.25
CA ARG A 67 3.27 3.68 -17.33
C ARG A 67 4.54 4.09 -18.07
N PRO A 68 4.46 4.63 -19.29
CA PRO A 68 5.64 5.21 -19.90
C PRO A 68 6.13 6.27 -18.91
N ARG A 69 7.34 6.09 -18.37
CA ARG A 69 8.02 7.19 -17.71
C ARG A 69 8.09 8.28 -18.77
N CYS A 70 7.48 9.43 -18.50
CA CYS A 70 7.86 10.64 -19.20
C CYS A 70 9.37 10.76 -19.00
N ALA A 71 10.15 10.40 -20.02
CA ALA A 71 11.57 10.72 -20.11
C ALA A 71 11.66 12.23 -20.38
N GLU A 72 11.12 13.02 -19.48
CA GLU A 72 11.34 14.44 -19.50
C GLU A 72 12.76 14.63 -18.99
N LYS A 73 13.61 15.15 -19.88
CA LYS A 73 15.01 15.42 -19.59
C LYS A 73 15.06 16.23 -18.31
N THR A 74 15.68 15.67 -17.27
CA THR A 74 16.03 16.40 -16.07
C THR A 74 16.76 17.66 -16.52
N GLN A 75 16.14 18.84 -16.41
CA GLN A 75 16.92 20.07 -16.50
C GLN A 75 17.92 20.00 -15.37
N SER A 76 19.21 19.93 -15.70
CA SER A 76 20.26 20.04 -14.69
C SER A 76 20.10 21.41 -14.05
N MET A 77 19.62 21.42 -12.82
CA MET A 77 19.59 22.62 -11.97
C MET A 77 21.01 22.90 -11.50
N ASP A 78 21.94 23.08 -12.45
CA ASP A 78 23.30 23.54 -12.20
C ASP A 78 23.21 25.05 -11.89
N ARG A 79 22.54 25.35 -10.78
CA ARG A 79 22.57 26.66 -10.17
C ARG A 79 23.92 26.75 -9.49
N ASN A 80 24.78 27.59 -10.04
CA ASN A 80 25.99 28.02 -9.38
C ASN A 80 25.57 28.78 -8.09
N TYR A 81 25.49 28.05 -6.97
CA TYR A 81 25.20 28.62 -5.67
C TYR A 81 26.41 29.45 -5.24
N ILE A 82 26.35 30.77 -5.47
CA ILE A 82 27.28 31.70 -4.85
C ILE A 82 26.88 31.82 -3.38
N TRP A 83 27.46 30.95 -2.55
CA TRP A 83 27.32 31.06 -1.10
C TRP A 83 27.98 32.36 -0.64
N CYS A 84 27.17 33.32 -0.21
CA CYS A 84 27.66 34.55 0.36
C CYS A 84 28.27 34.23 1.73
N LYS A 85 29.60 34.17 1.80
CA LYS A 85 30.33 34.07 3.06
C LYS A 85 30.09 35.38 3.82
N CYS A 86 29.23 35.33 4.84
CA CYS A 86 29.16 36.40 5.83
C CYS A 86 30.56 36.55 6.44
N ARG A 87 31.21 37.67 6.12
CA ARG A 87 32.49 38.09 6.66
C ARG A 87 32.28 38.26 8.18
N THR A 88 32.83 37.37 9.00
CA THR A 88 32.84 37.58 10.45
C THR A 88 33.69 38.81 10.72
N SER A 89 33.01 39.94 10.93
CA SER A 89 33.62 41.19 11.37
C SER A 89 34.37 40.93 12.67
N ASN A 90 35.67 41.22 12.65
CA ASN A 90 36.58 41.32 13.79
C ASN A 90 35.88 41.35 15.15
N ILE A 91 35.92 40.22 15.86
CA ILE A 91 35.79 40.23 17.32
C ILE A 91 37.18 40.59 17.86
N SER A 92 37.37 41.88 18.11
CA SER A 92 38.35 42.43 19.05
C SER A 92 37.51 42.86 20.27
N ARG A 93 37.87 42.62 21.53
CA ARG A 93 39.16 42.64 22.21
C ARG A 93 39.10 41.74 23.44
#